data_AF-A0A671Q7U2-F1
#
_entry.id   AF-A0A671Q7U2-F1
#
_cell.length_a   1.000
_cell.length_b   1.000
_cell.length_c   1.000
_cell.angle_alpha   90.00
_cell.angle_beta   90.00
_cell.angle_gamma   90.00
#
_symmetry.space_group_name_H-M   'P 1'
#
loop_
_entity.id
_entity.type
_entity.pdbx_description
1 polymer ?
#
loop_
_entity_poly.entity_id
_entity_poly.type
_entity_poly.pdbx_seq_one_letter_code
_entity_poly.pdbx_strand_id
1 'polypeptide(L)'
;MLKLLIVCALAAISAADIPEEEDVLVLKKSNFEEALKTYPNILVEFYAPWCGHCKALVPEYAKAAGMLKAEGTNIRLAKVDATEESELAQEFGVRGYPTIKFFKGGEKENPKEYSAGRQADDIVNWLKKRTGPAAATLSDVTQAESLIADNEVAVIGFFKDVESEDAKAFIKTAEAVDDIPFGITSDDAVISKFEVAKDGVVLFKKFDEGRNTFDGEIGKEKLLAFIKANQLPLVIEFTEPKLTAPKIFGGEIKSHILMFVPKTATDFQDKMDQFKKAAEGFKGKILFIFIDSDVDDNQRILEFFGLKKEECPTIRLITLEEEMTKYKPETSEITAENIITFCTDFTEGKLKPHLMSQDIPDDWDKNPVKVLVGKNFEEVAFDPAKNVFVEFYAPWCGHCKQLAPIWDQLGEKFKDKANIVVAKMDSTANEIEAVKVHSFPTLKFFAAGDDRKVIDYNGERTLDGFTKFLESGGKEGGAPARDDEDEESDDLDLDAEEDDSDVEEGHDEL
;
A
#
# COMPACT_ATOMS: atom_id res chain seq x y z
N MET A 1 17.87 34.37 69.34
CA MET A 1 16.96 34.61 68.19
C MET A 1 17.84 34.62 66.96
N LEU A 2 17.66 33.88 65.87
CA LEU A 2 16.55 33.09 65.34
C LEU A 2 17.22 32.12 64.31
N LYS A 3 16.98 30.81 64.40
CA LYS A 3 17.43 29.83 63.39
C LYS A 3 16.42 29.84 62.24
N LEU A 4 16.88 30.15 61.04
CA LEU A 4 16.08 30.09 59.81
C LEU A 4 16.19 28.66 59.23
N LEU A 5 15.09 27.91 59.30
CA LEU A 5 14.93 26.62 58.61
C LEU A 5 14.34 26.90 57.23
N ILE A 6 15.09 26.58 56.18
CA ILE A 6 14.58 26.52 54.80
C ILE A 6 14.01 25.12 54.61
N VAL A 7 12.69 25.03 54.43
CA VAL A 7 11.99 23.81 54.03
C VAL A 7 11.86 23.84 52.51
N CYS A 8 12.63 23.01 51.81
CA CYS A 8 12.38 22.71 50.40
C CYS A 8 11.14 21.81 50.30
N ALA A 9 10.05 22.35 49.76
CA ALA A 9 8.91 21.54 49.34
C ALA A 9 9.26 20.84 48.03
N LEU A 10 9.45 19.52 48.08
CA LEU A 10 9.40 18.66 46.90
C LEU A 10 7.94 18.58 46.44
N ALA A 11 7.62 19.25 45.33
CA ALA A 11 6.37 19.01 44.62
C ALA A 11 6.47 17.64 43.93
N ALA A 12 5.80 16.64 44.48
CA ALA A 12 5.54 15.39 43.76
C ALA A 12 4.51 15.69 42.67
N ILE A 13 4.93 15.61 41.41
CA ILE A 13 4.02 15.61 40.26
C ILE A 13 3.30 14.27 40.30
N SER A 14 2.01 14.27 40.66
CA SER A 14 1.14 13.11 40.50
C SER A 14 0.87 12.93 39.01
N ALA A 15 1.31 11.81 38.43
CA ALA A 15 0.72 11.33 37.18
C ALA A 15 -0.78 11.13 37.42
N ALA A 16 -1.65 11.46 36.47
CA ALA A 16 -3.07 11.16 36.62
C ALA A 16 -3.24 9.64 36.60
N ASP A 17 -4.03 9.09 37.54
CA ASP A 17 -4.34 7.66 37.55
C ASP A 17 -5.20 7.32 36.33
N ILE A 18 -4.61 6.61 35.36
CA ILE A 18 -5.32 6.09 34.19
C ILE A 18 -6.15 4.89 34.64
N PRO A 19 -7.47 4.85 34.38
CA PRO A 19 -8.32 3.74 34.83
C PRO A 19 -7.87 2.39 34.26
N GLU A 20 -7.99 1.32 35.04
CA GLU A 20 -7.65 -0.05 34.65
C GLU A 20 -8.83 -0.99 34.90
N GLU A 21 -9.05 -1.93 33.97
CA GLU A 21 -9.96 -3.07 34.12
C GLU A 21 -9.18 -4.35 33.83
N GLU A 22 -9.08 -5.25 34.82
CA GLU A 22 -8.31 -6.51 34.70
C GLU A 22 -6.87 -6.30 34.17
N ASP A 23 -6.17 -5.31 34.73
CA ASP A 23 -4.81 -4.86 34.35
C ASP A 23 -4.69 -4.21 32.95
N VAL A 24 -5.79 -4.06 32.22
CA VAL A 24 -5.89 -3.37 30.92
C VAL A 24 -6.28 -1.91 31.14
N LEU A 25 -5.47 -0.98 30.61
CA LEU A 25 -5.75 0.45 30.67
C LEU A 25 -6.99 0.81 29.84
N VAL A 26 -7.88 1.64 30.39
CA VAL A 26 -9.04 2.18 29.69
C VAL A 26 -8.68 3.56 29.14
N LEU A 27 -8.47 3.61 27.82
CA LEU A 27 -8.06 4.82 27.14
C LEU A 27 -9.23 5.50 26.46
N LYS A 28 -9.19 6.83 26.51
CA LYS A 28 -10.12 7.79 25.91
C LYS A 28 -9.30 8.87 25.22
N LYS A 29 -9.91 9.65 24.35
CA LYS A 29 -9.23 10.80 23.72
C LYS A 29 -8.58 11.72 24.76
N SER A 30 -9.21 11.91 25.93
CA SER A 30 -8.72 12.80 26.98
C SER A 30 -7.48 12.32 27.75
N ASN A 31 -7.17 11.02 27.75
CA ASN A 31 -6.04 10.45 28.52
C ASN A 31 -5.04 9.67 27.64
N PHE A 32 -5.29 9.56 26.34
CA PHE A 32 -4.46 8.77 25.42
C PHE A 32 -3.00 9.27 25.36
N GLU A 33 -2.81 10.57 25.23
CA GLU A 33 -1.46 11.15 25.18
C GLU A 33 -0.70 11.01 26.50
N GLU A 34 -1.40 11.12 27.63
CA GLU A 34 -0.79 10.91 28.94
C GLU A 34 -0.40 9.44 29.12
N ALA A 35 -1.21 8.51 28.63
CA ALA A 35 -0.89 7.09 28.62
C ALA A 35 0.42 6.83 27.87
N LEU A 36 0.54 7.33 26.63
CA LEU A 36 1.75 7.15 25.81
C LEU A 36 3.00 7.75 26.46
N LYS A 37 2.87 8.89 27.14
CA LYS A 37 3.98 9.52 27.90
C LYS A 37 4.38 8.69 29.12
N THR A 38 3.39 8.13 29.82
CA THR A 38 3.59 7.37 31.07
C THR A 38 4.11 5.96 30.80
N TYR A 39 3.61 5.32 29.76
CA TYR A 39 3.95 3.96 29.37
C TYR A 39 4.47 3.98 27.93
N PRO A 40 5.79 3.95 27.72
CA PRO A 40 6.36 4.03 26.38
C PRO A 40 5.99 2.87 25.46
N ASN A 41 5.57 1.72 25.99
CA ASN A 41 5.22 0.53 25.22
C ASN A 41 3.77 0.11 25.53
N ILE A 42 2.82 0.53 24.69
CA ILE A 42 1.39 0.21 24.87
C ILE A 42 0.86 -0.55 23.67
N LEU A 43 0.26 -1.71 23.90
CA LEU A 43 -0.61 -2.36 22.93
C LEU A 43 -2.05 -1.88 23.18
N VAL A 44 -2.72 -1.33 22.17
CA VAL A 44 -4.08 -0.80 22.26
C VAL A 44 -5.03 -1.63 21.40
N GLU A 45 -6.08 -2.18 22.00
CA GLU A 45 -7.22 -2.78 21.29
C GLU A 45 -8.30 -1.72 21.04
N PHE A 46 -8.63 -1.48 19.78
CA PHE A 46 -9.83 -0.75 19.37
C PHE A 46 -10.97 -1.74 19.16
N TYR A 47 -12.03 -1.63 19.97
CA TYR A 47 -13.13 -2.60 20.00
C TYR A 47 -14.50 -1.94 19.90
N ALA A 48 -15.52 -2.77 19.70
CA ALA A 48 -16.94 -2.39 19.85
C ALA A 48 -17.65 -3.36 20.80
N PRO A 49 -18.51 -2.91 21.73
CA PRO A 49 -19.16 -3.75 22.74
C PRO A 49 -20.01 -4.89 22.18
N TRP A 50 -20.51 -4.74 20.95
CA TRP A 50 -21.36 -5.73 20.27
C TRP A 50 -20.57 -6.72 19.41
N CYS A 51 -19.27 -6.50 19.18
CA CYS A 51 -18.45 -7.36 18.32
C CYS A 51 -18.13 -8.70 19.01
N GLY A 52 -18.53 -9.81 18.39
CA GLY A 52 -18.27 -11.16 18.92
C GLY A 52 -16.77 -11.50 19.01
N HIS A 53 -15.96 -11.04 18.06
CA HIS A 53 -14.51 -11.27 18.08
C HIS A 53 -13.82 -10.51 19.22
N CYS A 54 -14.25 -9.30 19.54
CA CYS A 54 -13.77 -8.54 20.70
C CYS A 54 -14.09 -9.28 22.00
N LYS A 55 -15.35 -9.71 22.16
CA LYS A 55 -15.77 -10.48 23.36
C LYS A 55 -14.95 -11.75 23.57
N ALA A 56 -14.56 -12.43 22.50
CA ALA A 56 -13.72 -13.62 22.57
C ALA A 56 -12.26 -13.30 22.96
N LEU A 57 -11.76 -12.11 22.61
CA LEU A 57 -10.40 -11.66 22.89
C LEU A 57 -10.21 -11.17 24.33
N VAL A 58 -11.22 -10.53 24.92
CA VAL A 58 -11.19 -9.96 26.29
C VAL A 58 -10.46 -10.85 27.32
N PRO A 59 -10.81 -12.13 27.53
CA PRO A 59 -10.15 -12.95 28.55
C PRO A 59 -8.66 -13.22 28.24
N GLU A 60 -8.29 -13.40 26.97
CA GLU A 60 -6.89 -13.62 26.57
C GLU A 60 -6.08 -12.31 26.67
N TYR A 61 -6.70 -11.17 26.37
CA TYR A 61 -6.07 -9.85 26.46
C TYR A 61 -5.79 -9.45 27.90
N ALA A 62 -6.76 -9.63 28.81
CA ALA A 62 -6.58 -9.42 30.24
C ALA A 62 -5.53 -10.37 30.83
N LYS A 63 -5.54 -11.65 30.42
CA LYS A 63 -4.51 -12.62 30.82
C LYS A 63 -3.11 -12.19 30.38
N ALA A 64 -2.93 -11.73 29.14
CA ALA A 64 -1.66 -11.21 28.65
C ALA A 64 -1.20 -9.97 29.45
N ALA A 65 -2.13 -9.06 29.78
CA ALA A 65 -1.85 -7.88 30.59
C ALA A 65 -1.33 -8.25 31.98
N GLY A 66 -2.02 -9.20 32.64
CA GLY A 66 -1.61 -9.74 33.94
C GLY A 66 -0.24 -10.42 33.90
N MET A 67 0.06 -11.21 32.86
CA MET A 67 1.38 -11.84 32.67
C MET A 67 2.50 -10.80 32.57
N LEU A 68 2.33 -9.77 31.74
CA LEU A 68 3.33 -8.71 31.54
C LEU A 68 3.56 -7.87 32.79
N LYS A 69 2.49 -7.60 33.56
CA LYS A 69 2.55 -6.88 34.84
C LYS A 69 3.26 -7.72 35.91
N ALA A 70 2.95 -9.02 36.01
CA ALA A 70 3.56 -9.94 36.97
C ALA A 70 5.07 -10.14 36.71
N GLU A 71 5.50 -10.07 35.45
CA GLU A 71 6.91 -10.12 35.07
C GLU A 71 7.66 -8.80 35.31
N GLY A 72 6.97 -7.72 35.69
CA GLY A 72 7.59 -6.42 35.92
C GLY A 72 8.07 -5.72 34.65
N THR A 73 7.50 -6.07 33.49
CA THR A 73 7.83 -5.39 32.22
C THR A 73 7.25 -3.97 32.19
N ASN A 74 7.81 -3.08 31.38
CA ASN A 74 7.25 -1.74 31.15
C ASN A 74 6.15 -1.72 30.07
N ILE A 75 5.68 -2.90 29.65
CA ILE A 75 4.72 -3.07 28.56
C ILE A 75 3.32 -3.06 29.17
N ARG A 76 2.44 -2.23 28.63
CA ARG A 76 1.03 -2.17 29.04
C ARG A 76 0.11 -2.57 27.92
N LEU A 77 -1.03 -3.15 28.29
CA LEU A 77 -2.16 -3.36 27.39
C LEU A 77 -3.24 -2.34 27.72
N ALA A 78 -3.94 -1.91 26.68
CA ALA A 78 -4.94 -0.87 26.74
C ALA A 78 -6.09 -1.20 25.80
N LYS A 79 -7.25 -0.60 26.06
CA LYS A 79 -8.43 -0.70 25.20
C LYS A 79 -9.09 0.65 25.00
N VAL A 80 -9.66 0.83 23.80
CA VAL A 80 -10.44 2.00 23.39
C VAL A 80 -11.76 1.50 22.85
N ASP A 81 -12.87 1.97 23.41
CA ASP A 81 -14.18 1.75 22.85
C ASP A 81 -14.38 2.68 21.65
N ALA A 82 -14.25 2.15 20.44
CA ALA A 82 -14.33 2.93 19.22
C ALA A 82 -15.76 3.38 18.89
N THR A 83 -16.77 2.90 19.64
CA THR A 83 -18.16 3.38 19.51
C THR A 83 -18.41 4.66 20.30
N GLU A 84 -17.60 4.92 21.32
CA GLU A 84 -17.62 6.16 22.11
C GLU A 84 -16.51 7.14 21.64
N GLU A 85 -15.34 6.62 21.26
CA GLU A 85 -14.15 7.39 20.90
C GLU A 85 -13.90 7.34 19.37
N SER A 86 -14.93 7.66 18.58
CA SER A 86 -14.92 7.51 17.11
C SER A 86 -13.83 8.32 16.42
N GLU A 87 -13.57 9.54 16.89
CA GLU A 87 -12.52 10.41 16.35
C GLU A 87 -11.13 9.80 16.54
N LEU A 88 -10.86 9.19 17.71
CA LEU A 88 -9.60 8.52 17.99
C LEU A 88 -9.44 7.26 17.12
N ALA A 89 -10.52 6.52 16.91
CA ALA A 89 -10.53 5.37 16.01
C ALA A 89 -10.28 5.79 14.54
N GLN A 90 -10.89 6.89 14.10
CA GLN A 90 -10.67 7.47 12.77
C GLN A 90 -9.24 7.98 12.60
N GLU A 91 -8.68 8.67 13.60
CA GLU A 91 -7.30 9.16 13.61
C GLU A 91 -6.30 8.03 13.31
N PHE A 92 -6.54 6.84 13.86
CA PHE A 92 -5.68 5.66 13.62
C PHE A 92 -6.16 4.75 12.48
N GLY A 93 -7.14 5.18 11.68
CA GLY A 93 -7.62 4.45 10.52
C GLY A 93 -8.27 3.10 10.82
N VAL A 94 -8.97 2.98 11.96
CA VAL A 94 -9.68 1.75 12.34
C VAL A 94 -10.91 1.55 11.44
N ARG A 95 -10.93 0.46 10.67
CA ARG A 95 -12.01 0.12 9.72
C ARG A 95 -12.84 -1.10 10.12
N GLY A 96 -12.47 -1.79 11.20
CA GLY A 96 -13.12 -2.99 11.67
C GLY A 96 -12.68 -3.35 13.09
N TYR A 97 -13.33 -4.36 13.71
CA TYR A 97 -13.09 -4.69 15.11
C TYR A 97 -12.84 -6.20 15.32
N PRO A 98 -11.91 -6.59 16.23
CA PRO A 98 -10.92 -5.71 16.87
C PRO A 98 -9.81 -5.31 15.88
N THR A 99 -9.34 -4.07 15.99
CA THR A 99 -8.06 -3.63 15.42
C THR A 99 -7.11 -3.36 16.58
N ILE A 100 -5.91 -3.94 16.54
CA ILE A 100 -4.95 -3.84 17.64
C ILE A 100 -3.70 -3.16 17.11
N LYS A 101 -3.23 -2.13 17.82
CA LYS A 101 -2.07 -1.33 17.41
C LYS A 101 -1.08 -1.18 18.56
N PHE A 102 0.20 -1.30 18.26
CA PHE A 102 1.30 -1.18 19.20
C PHE A 102 2.01 0.16 19.05
N PHE A 103 2.05 0.91 20.14
CA PHE A 103 2.73 2.18 20.28
C PHE A 103 4.03 1.94 21.05
N LYS A 104 5.16 2.29 20.44
CA LYS A 104 6.51 2.05 20.96
C LYS A 104 7.21 3.38 21.23
N GLY A 105 7.97 3.46 22.31
CA GLY A 105 8.70 4.68 22.69
C GLY A 105 7.82 5.89 23.03
N GLY A 106 6.51 5.70 23.26
CA GLY A 106 5.56 6.79 23.46
C GLY A 106 5.25 7.58 22.17
N GLU A 107 5.66 7.07 21.00
CA GLU A 107 5.36 7.68 19.72
C GLU A 107 3.91 7.40 19.32
N LYS A 108 3.13 8.48 19.10
CA LYS A 108 1.75 8.42 18.60
C LYS A 108 1.72 8.08 17.10
N GLU A 109 2.73 8.55 16.38
CA GLU A 109 2.85 8.40 14.94
C GLU A 109 3.22 6.97 14.54
N ASN A 110 2.68 6.49 13.41
CA ASN A 110 2.99 5.19 12.80
C ASN A 110 2.91 3.97 13.74
N PRO A 111 1.81 3.78 14.49
CA PRO A 111 1.68 2.62 15.37
C PRO A 111 1.60 1.33 14.56
N LYS A 112 2.23 0.27 15.09
CA LYS A 112 2.37 -1.01 14.38
C LYS A 112 1.13 -1.84 14.57
N GLU A 113 0.48 -2.24 13.49
CA GLU A 113 -0.67 -3.12 13.58
C GLU A 113 -0.26 -4.53 14.05
N TYR A 114 -1.03 -5.06 15.00
CA TYR A 114 -0.84 -6.40 15.52
C TYR A 114 -1.69 -7.39 14.71
N SER A 115 -1.01 -8.32 14.05
CA SER A 115 -1.61 -9.31 13.15
C SER A 115 -1.28 -10.76 13.53
N ALA A 116 -0.72 -10.99 14.73
CA ALA A 116 -0.38 -12.32 15.23
C ALA A 116 -1.59 -13.02 15.89
N GLY A 117 -1.36 -14.18 16.51
CA GLY A 117 -2.39 -15.00 17.15
C GLY A 117 -3.12 -14.28 18.29
N ARG A 118 -4.34 -14.70 18.62
CA ARG A 118 -5.19 -14.03 19.63
C ARG A 118 -5.10 -14.65 21.02
N GLN A 119 -4.17 -15.58 21.25
CA GLN A 119 -3.93 -16.16 22.57
C GLN A 119 -2.99 -15.28 23.39
N ALA A 120 -3.09 -15.34 24.71
CA ALA A 120 -2.26 -14.54 25.60
C ALA A 120 -0.76 -14.72 25.35
N ASP A 121 -0.31 -15.97 25.15
CA ASP A 121 1.10 -16.28 24.90
C ASP A 121 1.60 -15.68 23.59
N ASP A 122 0.77 -15.65 22.53
CA ASP A 122 1.12 -15.02 21.25
C ASP A 122 1.32 -13.52 21.41
N ILE A 123 0.44 -12.85 22.17
CA ILE A 123 0.51 -11.41 22.46
C ILE A 123 1.79 -11.11 23.23
N VAL A 124 2.05 -11.84 24.32
CA VAL A 124 3.23 -11.65 25.16
C VAL A 124 4.52 -11.86 24.37
N ASN A 125 4.62 -12.95 23.60
CA ASN A 125 5.82 -13.25 22.80
C ASN A 125 6.05 -12.20 21.71
N TRP A 126 5.00 -11.75 21.04
CA TRP A 126 5.10 -10.71 20.02
C TRP A 126 5.59 -9.38 20.57
N LEU A 127 5.10 -8.99 21.75
CA LEU A 127 5.50 -7.77 22.46
C LEU A 127 6.95 -7.86 22.94
N LYS A 128 7.33 -8.94 23.63
CA LYS A 128 8.70 -9.17 24.10
C LYS A 128 9.72 -9.11 22.97
N LYS A 129 9.40 -9.67 21.80
CA LYS A 129 10.27 -9.61 20.62
C LYS A 129 10.50 -8.17 20.13
N ARG A 130 9.55 -7.25 20.34
CA ARG A 130 9.60 -5.86 19.85
C ARG A 130 10.04 -4.84 20.88
N THR A 131 10.01 -5.19 22.16
CA THR A 131 10.46 -4.37 23.29
C THR A 131 11.78 -4.84 23.89
N GLY A 132 12.28 -6.01 23.47
CA GLY A 132 13.65 -6.46 23.75
C GLY A 132 14.70 -5.52 23.14
N PRO A 133 15.99 -5.74 23.43
CA PRO A 133 17.06 -4.93 22.87
C PRO A 133 16.98 -4.96 21.34
N ALA A 134 17.06 -3.79 20.71
CA ALA A 134 16.87 -3.66 19.27
C ALA A 134 17.91 -4.47 18.47
N ALA A 135 19.10 -4.66 19.03
CA ALA A 135 20.08 -5.63 18.55
C ALA A 135 20.47 -6.60 19.67
N ALA A 136 20.51 -7.90 19.36
CA ALA A 136 20.96 -8.92 20.29
C ALA A 136 22.48 -8.83 20.50
N THR A 137 22.94 -8.85 21.75
CA THR A 137 24.38 -8.92 22.06
C THR A 137 24.92 -10.29 21.70
N LEU A 138 25.87 -10.35 20.77
CA LEU A 138 26.52 -11.57 20.31
C LEU A 138 27.87 -11.70 21.00
N SER A 139 27.95 -12.63 21.95
CA SER A 139 29.11 -12.81 22.84
C SER A 139 30.13 -13.82 22.30
N ASP A 140 29.77 -14.58 21.26
CA ASP A 140 30.63 -15.59 20.65
C ASP A 140 30.26 -15.84 19.18
N VAL A 141 31.13 -16.58 18.48
CA VAL A 141 30.98 -16.90 17.05
C VAL A 141 29.72 -17.73 16.78
N THR A 142 29.35 -18.63 17.68
CA THR A 142 28.18 -19.51 17.51
C THR A 142 26.88 -18.71 17.51
N GLN A 143 26.76 -17.71 18.37
CA GLN A 143 25.59 -16.81 18.40
C GLN A 143 25.48 -16.01 17.10
N ALA A 144 26.60 -15.47 16.60
CA ALA A 144 26.62 -14.72 15.35
C ALA A 144 26.26 -15.61 14.14
N GLU A 145 26.83 -16.81 14.05
CA GLU A 145 26.52 -17.77 13.00
C GLU A 145 25.06 -18.23 13.06
N SER A 146 24.49 -18.43 14.25
CA SER A 146 23.09 -18.82 14.43
C SER A 146 22.14 -17.70 13.97
N LEU A 147 22.42 -16.44 14.35
CA LEU A 147 21.65 -15.28 13.90
C LEU A 147 21.59 -15.20 12.36
N ILE A 148 22.71 -15.45 11.69
CA ILE A 148 22.79 -15.45 10.21
C ILE A 148 22.08 -16.68 9.63
N ALA A 149 22.28 -17.86 10.21
CA ALA A 149 21.71 -19.11 9.70
C ALA A 149 20.19 -19.19 9.86
N ASP A 150 19.62 -18.62 10.90
CA ASP A 150 18.19 -18.69 11.21
C ASP A 150 17.35 -17.71 10.38
N ASN A 151 17.97 -16.72 9.76
CA ASN A 151 17.26 -15.60 9.11
C ASN A 151 17.64 -15.47 7.64
N GLU A 152 16.70 -15.03 6.80
CA GLU A 152 16.97 -14.82 5.37
C GLU A 152 17.90 -13.62 5.14
N VAL A 153 17.73 -12.59 5.97
CA VAL A 153 18.60 -11.41 6.07
C VAL A 153 18.86 -11.14 7.56
N ALA A 154 20.09 -10.76 7.93
CA ALA A 154 20.46 -10.33 9.28
C ALA A 154 21.50 -9.22 9.21
N VAL A 155 21.50 -8.29 10.16
CA VAL A 155 22.47 -7.19 10.20
C VAL A 155 23.27 -7.27 11.50
N ILE A 156 24.60 -7.26 11.42
CA ILE A 156 25.48 -7.28 12.59
C ILE A 156 26.35 -6.03 12.62
N GLY A 157 26.31 -5.33 13.76
CA GLY A 157 27.21 -4.25 14.12
C GLY A 157 28.41 -4.78 14.91
N PHE A 158 29.61 -4.43 14.47
CA PHE A 158 30.87 -4.82 15.08
C PHE A 158 31.49 -3.55 15.67
N PHE A 159 31.45 -3.40 16.99
CA PHE A 159 31.89 -2.19 17.68
C PHE A 159 32.72 -2.56 18.91
N LYS A 160 33.96 -2.07 19.01
CA LYS A 160 34.78 -2.30 20.22
C LYS A 160 34.19 -1.61 21.44
N ASP A 161 33.62 -0.43 21.24
CA ASP A 161 32.88 0.31 22.25
C ASP A 161 31.40 0.38 21.87
N VAL A 162 30.58 -0.41 22.59
CA VAL A 162 29.13 -0.46 22.39
C VAL A 162 28.40 0.81 22.85
N GLU A 163 29.07 1.70 23.57
CA GLU A 163 28.56 3.01 23.99
C GLU A 163 29.01 4.15 23.07
N SER A 164 29.77 3.84 22.02
CA SER A 164 30.18 4.81 21.01
C SER A 164 28.99 5.42 20.28
N GLU A 165 29.18 6.62 19.71
CA GLU A 165 28.12 7.28 18.92
C GLU A 165 27.71 6.43 17.71
N ASP A 166 28.65 5.72 17.09
CA ASP A 166 28.38 4.81 15.98
C ASP A 166 27.53 3.61 16.41
N ALA A 167 27.86 2.99 17.55
CA ALA A 167 27.08 1.89 18.12
C ALA A 167 25.66 2.35 18.49
N LYS A 168 25.51 3.54 19.09
CA LYS A 168 24.18 4.12 19.39
C LYS A 168 23.39 4.41 18.12
N ALA A 169 24.02 4.92 17.06
CA ALA A 169 23.36 5.15 15.77
C ALA A 169 22.90 3.83 15.12
N PHE A 170 23.70 2.77 15.25
CA PHE A 170 23.33 1.41 14.84
C PHE A 170 22.12 0.89 15.61
N ILE A 171 22.10 1.00 16.94
CA ILE A 171 20.96 0.59 17.78
C ILE A 171 19.69 1.37 17.41
N LYS A 172 19.77 2.70 17.22
CA LYS A 172 18.64 3.52 16.76
C LYS A 172 18.14 3.14 15.36
N THR A 173 19.02 2.58 14.52
CA THR A 173 18.62 2.03 13.21
C THR A 173 17.86 0.73 13.40
N ALA A 174 18.37 -0.17 14.25
CA ALA A 174 17.72 -1.43 14.59
C ALA A 174 16.32 -1.24 15.19
N GLU A 175 16.10 -0.17 15.97
CA GLU A 175 14.78 0.17 16.52
C GLU A 175 13.73 0.51 15.45
N ALA A 176 14.18 1.01 14.29
CA ALA A 176 13.34 1.46 13.19
C ALA A 176 13.05 0.36 12.15
N VAL A 177 13.72 -0.80 12.24
CA VAL A 177 13.60 -1.92 11.29
C VAL A 177 13.09 -3.15 12.03
N ASP A 178 11.85 -3.57 11.76
CA ASP A 178 11.21 -4.67 12.49
C ASP A 178 11.34 -6.05 11.84
N ASP A 179 11.54 -6.07 10.52
CA ASP A 179 11.48 -7.27 9.69
C ASP A 179 12.84 -7.95 9.52
N ILE A 180 13.90 -7.31 10.00
CA ILE A 180 15.27 -7.83 9.96
C ILE A 180 15.83 -7.88 11.39
N PRO A 181 16.39 -9.01 11.82
CA PRO A 181 17.05 -9.10 13.11
C PRO A 181 18.43 -8.43 13.09
N PHE A 182 18.73 -7.74 14.19
CA PHE A 182 20.02 -7.10 14.39
C PHE A 182 20.82 -7.80 15.50
N GLY A 183 22.13 -7.90 15.30
CA GLY A 183 23.10 -8.31 16.29
C GLY A 183 24.14 -7.22 16.52
N ILE A 184 24.69 -7.14 17.73
CA ILE A 184 25.81 -6.26 18.05
C ILE A 184 26.88 -7.05 18.80
N THR A 185 28.15 -6.85 18.46
CA THR A 185 29.27 -7.54 19.11
C THR A 185 30.46 -6.62 19.31
N SER A 186 31.16 -6.82 20.43
CA SER A 186 32.48 -6.27 20.71
C SER A 186 33.56 -7.37 20.83
N ASP A 187 33.18 -8.64 20.60
CA ASP A 187 34.06 -9.79 20.82
C ASP A 187 35.12 -9.93 19.71
N ASP A 188 36.38 -10.11 20.12
CA ASP A 188 37.53 -10.19 19.21
C ASP A 188 37.44 -11.41 18.27
N ALA A 189 36.93 -12.55 18.74
CA ALA A 189 36.83 -13.76 17.96
C ALA A 189 35.72 -13.64 16.89
N VAL A 190 34.59 -13.03 17.24
CA VAL A 190 33.53 -12.72 16.28
C VAL A 190 34.02 -11.73 15.21
N ILE A 191 34.67 -10.64 15.61
CA ILE A 191 35.22 -9.63 14.68
C ILE A 191 36.24 -10.27 13.72
N SER A 192 37.13 -11.12 14.24
CA SER A 192 38.14 -11.80 13.44
C SER A 192 37.54 -12.82 12.47
N LYS A 193 36.54 -13.60 12.93
CA LYS A 193 35.84 -14.61 12.11
C LYS A 193 35.18 -14.01 10.88
N PHE A 194 34.58 -12.82 11.01
CA PHE A 194 33.92 -12.14 9.91
C PHE A 194 34.84 -11.16 9.18
N GLU A 195 36.15 -11.15 9.45
CA GLU A 195 37.15 -10.34 8.75
C GLU A 195 36.84 -8.83 8.77
N VAL A 196 36.33 -8.33 9.91
CA VAL A 196 35.97 -6.92 10.07
C VAL A 196 37.17 -6.16 10.63
N ALA A 197 37.78 -5.30 9.80
CA ALA A 197 39.06 -4.65 10.11
C ALA A 197 38.97 -3.48 11.11
N LYS A 198 37.80 -2.82 11.17
CA LYS A 198 37.50 -1.68 12.04
C LYS A 198 36.02 -1.73 12.41
N ASP A 199 35.61 -0.93 13.39
CA ASP A 199 34.20 -0.79 13.74
C ASP A 199 33.34 -0.53 12.49
N GLY A 200 32.22 -1.26 12.37
CA GLY A 200 31.48 -1.33 11.12
C GLY A 200 30.22 -2.18 11.20
N VAL A 201 29.45 -2.14 10.10
CA VAL A 201 28.17 -2.85 9.98
C VAL A 201 28.22 -3.77 8.77
N VAL A 202 27.73 -5.01 8.93
CA VAL A 202 27.63 -5.99 7.85
C VAL A 202 26.22 -6.53 7.78
N LEU A 203 25.65 -6.56 6.58
CA LEU A 203 24.40 -7.25 6.26
C LEU A 203 24.75 -8.62 5.65
N PHE A 204 24.14 -9.66 6.21
CA PHE A 204 24.21 -11.03 5.73
C PHE A 204 22.87 -11.43 5.12
N LYS A 205 22.90 -12.20 4.04
CA LYS A 205 21.71 -12.63 3.32
C LYS A 205 21.93 -14.01 2.69
N LYS A 206 20.85 -14.76 2.44
CA LYS A 206 20.93 -16.12 1.86
C LYS A 206 20.90 -16.17 0.33
N PHE A 207 20.92 -15.01 -0.31
CA PHE A 207 20.82 -14.85 -1.76
C PHE A 207 21.94 -13.95 -2.30
N ASP A 208 22.12 -14.00 -3.61
CA ASP A 208 23.10 -13.19 -4.35
C ASP A 208 24.53 -13.29 -3.79
N GLU A 209 25.18 -12.17 -3.48
CA GLU A 209 26.54 -12.12 -2.94
C GLU A 209 26.66 -12.58 -1.48
N GLY A 210 25.52 -12.80 -0.80
CA GLY A 210 25.43 -13.31 0.57
C GLY A 210 25.90 -12.38 1.69
N ARG A 211 26.67 -11.34 1.35
CA ARG A 211 27.25 -10.37 2.29
C ARG A 211 27.41 -9.00 1.66
N ASN A 212 27.00 -7.97 2.40
CA ASN A 212 27.28 -6.57 2.08
C ASN A 212 27.93 -5.91 3.31
N THR A 213 29.10 -5.30 3.12
CA THR A 213 29.76 -4.50 4.17
C THR A 213 29.43 -3.03 3.95
N PHE A 214 29.01 -2.33 5.00
CA PHE A 214 28.77 -0.90 4.94
C PHE A 214 30.10 -0.15 4.82
N ASP A 215 30.24 0.65 3.76
CA ASP A 215 31.43 1.49 3.52
C ASP A 215 30.99 2.95 3.51
N GLY A 216 30.99 3.57 4.68
CA GLY A 216 30.52 4.93 4.88
C GLY A 216 30.64 5.37 6.34
N GLU A 217 30.28 6.62 6.61
CA GLU A 217 30.12 7.12 7.97
C GLU A 217 28.84 6.55 8.59
N ILE A 218 28.95 6.02 9.81
CA ILE A 218 27.85 5.36 10.49
C ILE A 218 26.85 6.40 10.98
N GLY A 219 25.62 6.31 10.49
CA GLY A 219 24.53 7.22 10.84
C GLY A 219 23.18 6.60 10.48
N LYS A 220 22.13 6.94 11.22
CA LYS A 220 20.81 6.30 11.11
C LYS A 220 20.27 6.30 9.68
N GLU A 221 20.21 7.47 9.01
CA GLU A 221 19.66 7.53 7.65
C GLU A 221 20.50 6.74 6.64
N LYS A 222 21.84 6.80 6.75
CA LYS A 222 22.77 6.09 5.86
C LYS A 222 22.66 4.58 6.04
N LEU A 223 22.53 4.09 7.27
CA LEU A 223 22.32 2.67 7.55
C LEU A 223 20.95 2.19 7.06
N LEU A 224 19.88 2.97 7.26
CA LEU A 224 18.55 2.64 6.71
C LEU A 224 18.60 2.52 5.19
N ALA A 225 19.24 3.47 4.50
CA ALA A 225 19.41 3.42 3.05
C ALA A 225 20.23 2.21 2.61
N PHE A 226 21.32 1.90 3.31
CA PHE A 226 22.14 0.72 3.05
C PHE A 226 21.36 -0.59 3.21
N ILE A 227 20.58 -0.73 4.28
CA ILE A 227 19.76 -1.92 4.52
C ILE A 227 18.69 -2.05 3.45
N LYS A 228 17.92 -0.98 3.17
CA LYS A 228 16.90 -0.96 2.12
C LYS A 228 17.46 -1.36 0.76
N ALA A 229 18.66 -0.88 0.40
CA ALA A 229 19.29 -1.18 -0.87
C ALA A 229 19.81 -2.63 -1.01
N ASN A 230 19.97 -3.37 0.09
CA ASN A 230 20.62 -4.68 0.09
C ASN A 230 19.79 -5.82 0.70
N GLN A 231 18.65 -5.51 1.34
CA GLN A 231 17.77 -6.48 2.00
C GLN A 231 16.89 -7.27 1.03
N LEU A 232 16.75 -6.82 -0.22
CA LEU A 232 15.96 -7.52 -1.23
C LEU A 232 16.88 -8.31 -2.16
N PRO A 233 16.46 -9.52 -2.58
CA PRO A 233 17.10 -10.23 -3.68
C PRO A 233 17.11 -9.38 -4.94
N LEU A 234 18.12 -9.60 -5.78
CA LEU A 234 18.23 -8.95 -7.08
C LEU A 234 17.04 -9.29 -8.00
N VAL A 235 16.48 -10.49 -7.83
CA VAL A 235 15.25 -10.93 -8.50
C VAL A 235 14.31 -11.50 -7.44
N ILE A 236 13.09 -10.96 -7.36
CA ILE A 236 12.10 -11.30 -6.34
C ILE A 236 11.04 -12.21 -6.96
N GLU A 237 10.69 -13.29 -6.28
CA GLU A 237 9.51 -14.06 -6.66
C GLU A 237 8.24 -13.35 -6.21
N PHE A 238 7.28 -13.19 -7.12
CA PHE A 238 5.94 -12.80 -6.73
C PHE A 238 5.21 -14.00 -6.12
N THR A 239 5.13 -14.00 -4.79
CA THR A 239 4.34 -14.93 -3.99
C THR A 239 3.18 -14.20 -3.30
N GLU A 240 2.23 -14.95 -2.75
CA GLU A 240 0.95 -14.51 -2.17
C GLU A 240 0.93 -13.14 -1.44
N PRO A 241 -0.26 -12.49 -1.31
CA PRO A 241 -0.45 -11.12 -0.82
C PRO A 241 0.16 -10.74 0.54
N LYS A 242 0.63 -11.71 1.33
CA LYS A 242 1.15 -11.49 2.69
C LYS A 242 2.67 -11.52 2.81
N LEU A 243 3.40 -12.01 1.81
CA LEU A 243 4.85 -12.24 1.92
C LEU A 243 5.65 -11.23 1.09
N THR A 244 5.50 -11.26 -0.24
CA THR A 244 6.32 -10.43 -1.14
C THR A 244 5.54 -9.25 -1.72
N ALA A 245 4.23 -9.39 -1.95
CA ALA A 245 3.43 -8.32 -2.56
C ALA A 245 3.49 -6.98 -1.78
N PRO A 246 3.38 -6.93 -0.43
CA PRO A 246 3.50 -5.66 0.30
C PRO A 246 4.90 -5.05 0.19
N LYS A 247 5.95 -5.88 0.06
CA LYS A 247 7.34 -5.41 -0.12
C LYS A 247 7.59 -4.87 -1.53
N ILE A 248 6.93 -5.47 -2.53
CA ILE A 248 6.99 -5.03 -3.94
C ILE A 248 6.24 -3.71 -4.12
N PHE A 249 4.98 -3.62 -3.67
CA PHE A 249 4.12 -2.45 -3.91
C PHE A 249 4.26 -1.35 -2.85
N GLY A 250 4.67 -1.70 -1.63
CA GLY A 250 5.01 -0.74 -0.58
C GLY A 250 6.44 -0.19 -0.67
N GLY A 251 7.22 -0.67 -1.65
CA GLY A 251 8.58 -0.18 -1.89
C GLY A 251 8.63 1.23 -2.48
N GLU A 252 9.80 1.86 -2.36
CA GLU A 252 10.09 3.18 -2.95
C GLU A 252 10.28 3.10 -4.47
N ILE A 253 10.68 1.94 -5.00
CA ILE A 253 10.88 1.73 -6.44
C ILE A 253 9.51 1.51 -7.10
N LYS A 254 9.04 2.51 -7.87
CA LYS A 254 7.74 2.47 -8.58
C LYS A 254 7.81 1.86 -9.97
N SER A 255 9.02 1.57 -10.48
CA SER A 255 9.22 0.93 -11.78
C SER A 255 9.53 -0.55 -11.60
N HIS A 256 8.66 -1.43 -12.09
CA HIS A 256 8.81 -2.89 -11.94
C HIS A 256 8.90 -3.55 -13.31
N ILE A 257 9.81 -4.52 -13.44
CA ILE A 257 9.87 -5.43 -14.58
C ILE A 257 9.48 -6.83 -14.11
N LEU A 258 8.49 -7.42 -14.78
CA LEU A 258 7.87 -8.68 -14.43
C LEU A 258 8.13 -9.70 -15.53
N MET A 259 8.81 -10.79 -15.19
CA MET A 259 8.95 -11.97 -16.04
C MET A 259 7.90 -13.01 -15.63
N PHE A 260 6.94 -13.25 -16.52
CA PHE A 260 5.97 -14.33 -16.38
C PHE A 260 6.60 -15.59 -16.96
N VAL A 261 6.86 -16.59 -16.14
CA VAL A 261 7.53 -17.82 -16.57
C VAL A 261 7.01 -19.00 -15.75
N PRO A 262 6.65 -20.13 -16.37
CA PRO A 262 6.26 -21.30 -15.61
C PRO A 262 7.50 -21.96 -14.99
N LYS A 263 7.48 -22.22 -13.68
CA LYS A 263 8.59 -22.93 -13.01
C LYS A 263 8.82 -24.34 -13.55
N THR A 264 7.80 -24.92 -14.19
CA THR A 264 7.85 -26.23 -14.83
C THR A 264 8.57 -26.21 -16.19
N ALA A 265 8.89 -25.03 -16.74
CA ALA A 265 9.58 -24.91 -18.03
C ALA A 265 10.99 -25.51 -17.98
N THR A 266 11.37 -26.26 -19.01
CA THR A 266 12.69 -26.91 -19.09
C THR A 266 13.87 -25.93 -19.14
N ASP A 267 13.62 -24.71 -19.61
CA ASP A 267 14.57 -23.61 -19.74
C ASP A 267 14.34 -22.52 -18.68
N PHE A 268 13.58 -22.81 -17.61
CA PHE A 268 13.32 -21.87 -16.51
C PHE A 268 14.62 -21.30 -15.93
N GLN A 269 15.60 -22.15 -15.62
CA GLN A 269 16.85 -21.71 -15.00
C GLN A 269 17.68 -20.81 -15.93
N ASP A 270 17.72 -21.12 -17.23
CA ASP A 270 18.43 -20.28 -18.22
C ASP A 270 17.81 -18.88 -18.28
N LYS A 271 16.47 -18.78 -18.35
CA LYS A 271 15.75 -17.49 -18.31
C LYS A 271 15.99 -16.73 -17.01
N MET A 272 15.99 -17.42 -15.88
CA MET A 272 16.29 -16.82 -14.58
C MET A 272 17.71 -16.25 -14.53
N ASP A 273 18.70 -16.97 -15.08
CA ASP A 273 20.09 -16.50 -15.14
C ASP A 273 20.23 -15.27 -16.06
N GLN A 274 19.55 -15.25 -17.22
CA GLN A 274 19.49 -14.08 -18.10
C GLN A 274 18.83 -12.87 -17.41
N PHE A 275 17.71 -13.10 -16.73
CA PHE A 275 16.96 -12.07 -16.04
C PHE A 275 17.75 -11.48 -14.86
N LYS A 276 18.41 -12.34 -14.08
CA LYS A 276 19.29 -11.93 -12.98
C LYS A 276 20.50 -11.14 -13.48
N LYS A 277 21.14 -11.57 -14.56
CA LYS A 277 22.27 -10.86 -15.16
C LYS A 277 21.88 -9.45 -15.61
N ALA A 278 20.68 -9.29 -16.19
CA ALA A 278 20.18 -7.97 -16.56
C ALA A 278 19.91 -7.08 -15.33
N ALA A 279 19.37 -7.66 -14.25
CA ALA A 279 18.99 -6.94 -13.03
C ALA A 279 20.16 -6.21 -12.34
N GLU A 280 21.40 -6.72 -12.47
CA GLU A 280 22.60 -6.12 -11.87
C GLU A 280 22.78 -4.64 -12.24
N GLY A 281 22.46 -4.27 -13.49
CA GLY A 281 22.63 -2.90 -14.00
C GLY A 281 21.56 -1.90 -13.55
N PHE A 282 20.48 -2.37 -12.94
CA PHE A 282 19.29 -1.54 -12.62
C PHE A 282 18.93 -1.55 -11.13
N LYS A 283 19.82 -2.05 -10.27
CA LYS A 283 19.63 -2.05 -8.81
C LYS A 283 19.28 -0.65 -8.30
N GLY A 284 18.19 -0.54 -7.55
CA GLY A 284 17.67 0.73 -7.02
C GLY A 284 16.90 1.60 -8.01
N LYS A 285 16.80 1.20 -9.29
CA LYS A 285 16.04 1.93 -10.33
C LYS A 285 14.81 1.17 -10.79
N ILE A 286 14.96 -0.13 -11.05
CA ILE A 286 13.88 -1.01 -11.50
C ILE A 286 13.88 -2.26 -10.62
N LEU A 287 12.71 -2.64 -10.12
CA LEU A 287 12.53 -3.87 -9.36
C LEU A 287 12.31 -5.05 -10.30
N PHE A 288 13.16 -6.07 -10.22
CA PHE A 288 13.06 -7.26 -11.04
C PHE A 288 12.26 -8.34 -10.32
N ILE A 289 11.15 -8.75 -10.92
CA ILE A 289 10.18 -9.67 -10.35
C ILE A 289 9.97 -10.81 -11.34
N PHE A 290 9.88 -12.04 -10.85
CA PHE A 290 9.35 -13.14 -11.66
C PHE A 290 8.07 -13.70 -11.04
N ILE A 291 7.16 -14.13 -11.91
CA ILE A 291 5.86 -14.67 -11.54
C ILE A 291 5.74 -16.06 -12.14
N ASP A 292 5.45 -17.05 -11.30
CA ASP A 292 5.12 -18.39 -11.78
C ASP A 292 3.74 -18.38 -12.46
N SER A 293 3.73 -18.51 -13.79
CA SER A 293 2.51 -18.46 -14.59
C SER A 293 1.62 -19.70 -14.46
N ASP A 294 2.16 -20.80 -13.89
CA ASP A 294 1.38 -22.02 -13.65
C ASP A 294 0.53 -21.95 -12.37
N VAL A 295 0.85 -21.05 -11.44
CA VAL A 295 0.12 -20.88 -10.18
C VAL A 295 -1.19 -20.14 -10.43
N ASP A 296 -2.31 -20.78 -10.10
CA ASP A 296 -3.66 -20.22 -10.37
C ASP A 296 -3.94 -18.91 -9.63
N ASP A 297 -3.38 -18.69 -8.44
CA ASP A 297 -3.51 -17.42 -7.72
C ASP A 297 -2.89 -16.23 -8.48
N ASN A 298 -1.94 -16.50 -9.38
CA ASN A 298 -1.31 -15.48 -10.22
C ASN A 298 -2.12 -15.15 -11.48
N GLN A 299 -3.20 -15.90 -11.78
CA GLN A 299 -4.00 -15.71 -13.00
C GLN A 299 -4.55 -14.27 -13.12
N ARG A 300 -4.99 -13.67 -12.02
CA ARG A 300 -5.47 -12.28 -12.00
C ARG A 300 -4.40 -11.28 -12.42
N ILE A 301 -3.13 -11.57 -12.11
CA ILE A 301 -2.01 -10.71 -12.53
C ILE A 301 -1.78 -10.87 -14.03
N LEU A 302 -1.81 -12.10 -14.57
CA LEU A 302 -1.73 -12.31 -16.01
C LEU A 302 -2.85 -11.55 -16.75
N GLU A 303 -4.09 -11.65 -16.28
CA GLU A 303 -5.24 -10.93 -16.83
C GLU A 303 -5.06 -9.41 -16.79
N PHE A 304 -4.52 -8.87 -15.70
CA PHE A 304 -4.21 -7.44 -15.57
C PHE A 304 -3.18 -6.95 -16.60
N PHE A 305 -2.25 -7.81 -17.00
CA PHE A 305 -1.28 -7.54 -18.07
C PHE A 305 -1.74 -8.02 -19.46
N GLY A 306 -2.98 -8.52 -19.57
CA GLY A 306 -3.56 -8.97 -20.83
C GLY A 306 -2.88 -10.21 -21.39
N LEU A 307 -2.33 -11.06 -20.52
CA LEU A 307 -1.57 -12.25 -20.87
C LEU A 307 -2.40 -13.52 -20.70
N LYS A 308 -2.25 -14.45 -21.63
CA LYS A 308 -2.70 -15.84 -21.49
C LYS A 308 -1.53 -16.75 -21.09
N LYS A 309 -1.82 -17.90 -20.47
CA LYS A 309 -0.77 -18.84 -20.01
C LYS A 309 0.11 -19.32 -21.18
N GLU A 310 -0.47 -19.46 -22.37
CA GLU A 310 0.22 -19.94 -23.58
C GLU A 310 1.20 -18.90 -24.16
N GLU A 311 1.09 -17.63 -23.75
CA GLU A 311 2.00 -16.56 -24.14
C GLU A 311 3.22 -16.46 -23.21
N CYS A 312 3.25 -17.25 -22.13
CA CYS A 312 4.39 -17.36 -21.24
C CYS A 312 5.43 -18.35 -21.82
N PRO A 313 6.73 -18.05 -21.74
CA PRO A 313 7.35 -16.98 -20.96
C PRO A 313 7.28 -15.60 -21.65
N THR A 314 7.12 -14.53 -20.87
CA THR A 314 7.16 -13.16 -21.42
C THR A 314 7.52 -12.14 -20.35
N ILE A 315 7.82 -10.91 -20.77
CA ILE A 315 8.21 -9.82 -19.88
C ILE A 315 7.27 -8.63 -20.09
N ARG A 316 6.91 -7.96 -19.00
CA ARG A 316 6.25 -6.64 -19.00
C ARG A 316 6.97 -5.70 -18.04
N LEU A 317 6.91 -4.41 -18.33
CA LEU A 317 7.35 -3.37 -17.40
C LEU A 317 6.13 -2.53 -17.04
N ILE A 318 6.05 -2.10 -15.78
CA ILE A 318 4.98 -1.24 -15.28
C ILE A 318 5.55 -0.10 -14.42
N THR A 319 4.95 1.08 -14.52
CA THR A 319 5.10 2.18 -13.56
C THR A 319 3.91 2.19 -12.60
N LEU A 320 4.17 2.47 -11.33
CA LEU A 320 3.19 2.50 -10.24
C LEU A 320 3.14 3.90 -9.61
N GLU A 321 2.94 4.91 -10.46
CA GLU A 321 2.70 6.29 -10.02
C GLU A 321 1.18 6.53 -9.93
N GLU A 322 0.73 7.80 -9.98
CA GLU A 322 -0.70 8.15 -10.06
C GLU A 322 -1.40 7.43 -11.22
N GLU A 323 -0.69 7.27 -12.35
CA GLU A 323 -1.10 6.45 -13.48
C GLU A 323 -0.23 5.19 -13.59
N MET A 324 -0.88 4.04 -13.74
CA MET A 324 -0.18 2.79 -14.03
C MET A 324 0.01 2.63 -15.53
N THR A 325 1.25 2.75 -16.01
CA THR A 325 1.56 2.58 -17.44
C THR A 325 2.30 1.28 -17.66
N LYS A 326 1.82 0.46 -18.60
CA LYS A 326 2.42 -0.83 -18.96
C LYS A 326 3.26 -0.69 -20.23
N TYR A 327 4.34 -1.44 -20.32
CA TYR A 327 5.22 -1.50 -21.47
C TYR A 327 5.51 -2.96 -21.82
N LYS A 328 5.66 -3.20 -23.13
CA LYS A 328 5.96 -4.51 -23.69
C LYS A 328 7.28 -4.42 -24.48
N PRO A 329 8.18 -5.40 -24.35
CA PRO A 329 9.39 -5.44 -25.17
C PRO A 329 9.05 -5.66 -26.65
N GLU A 330 9.87 -5.10 -27.55
CA GLU A 330 9.70 -5.29 -29.00
C GLU A 330 9.91 -6.74 -29.43
N THR A 331 10.73 -7.48 -28.70
CA THR A 331 11.05 -8.90 -28.93
C THR A 331 10.51 -9.78 -27.81
N SER A 332 10.15 -11.02 -28.16
CA SER A 332 9.77 -12.07 -27.21
C SER A 332 10.96 -12.85 -26.64
N GLU A 333 12.18 -12.64 -27.15
CA GLU A 333 13.37 -13.35 -26.70
C GLU A 333 13.88 -12.82 -25.35
N ILE A 334 13.91 -13.70 -24.35
CA ILE A 334 14.37 -13.40 -22.99
C ILE A 334 15.88 -13.66 -22.91
N THR A 335 16.67 -12.64 -23.23
CA THR A 335 18.13 -12.64 -23.08
C THR A 335 18.56 -11.43 -22.26
N ALA A 336 19.70 -11.51 -21.58
CA ALA A 336 20.18 -10.39 -20.77
C ALA A 336 20.35 -9.10 -21.60
N GLU A 337 20.82 -9.20 -22.84
CA GLU A 337 21.00 -8.06 -23.76
C GLU A 337 19.68 -7.38 -24.10
N ASN A 338 18.65 -8.17 -24.47
CA ASN A 338 17.33 -7.64 -24.81
C ASN A 338 16.66 -6.99 -23.58
N ILE A 339 16.79 -7.61 -22.41
CA ILE A 339 16.22 -7.08 -21.16
C ILE A 339 16.93 -5.76 -20.78
N ILE A 340 18.26 -5.71 -20.86
CA ILE A 340 19.03 -4.49 -20.59
C ILE A 340 18.61 -3.38 -21.54
N THR A 341 18.45 -3.68 -22.83
CA THR A 341 18.01 -2.70 -23.84
C THR A 341 16.62 -2.18 -23.50
N PHE A 342 15.67 -3.08 -23.24
CA PHE A 342 14.30 -2.71 -22.87
C PHE A 342 14.24 -1.83 -21.61
N CYS A 343 14.97 -2.18 -20.56
CA CYS A 343 15.07 -1.38 -19.34
C CYS A 343 15.76 -0.02 -19.59
N THR A 344 16.77 0.03 -20.46
CA THR A 344 17.48 1.27 -20.78
C THR A 344 16.55 2.22 -21.53
N ASP A 345 15.89 1.73 -22.59
CA ASP A 345 14.94 2.53 -23.37
C ASP A 345 13.76 3.01 -22.51
N PHE A 346 13.33 2.21 -21.54
CA PHE A 346 12.36 2.63 -20.53
C PHE A 346 12.90 3.81 -19.70
N THR A 347 14.07 3.67 -19.09
CA THR A 347 14.66 4.73 -18.23
C THR A 347 15.02 6.00 -18.99
N GLU A 348 15.21 5.91 -20.30
CA GLU A 348 15.45 7.06 -21.20
C GLU A 348 14.16 7.63 -21.81
N GLY A 349 12.98 7.08 -21.48
CA GLY A 349 11.69 7.57 -21.95
C GLY A 349 11.41 7.31 -23.44
N LYS A 350 12.09 6.33 -24.04
CA LYS A 350 11.96 6.00 -25.48
C LYS A 350 10.83 5.02 -25.78
N LEU A 351 10.39 4.27 -24.78
CA LEU A 351 9.32 3.29 -24.96
C LEU A 351 7.96 3.96 -25.09
N LYS A 352 7.15 3.45 -26.00
CA LYS A 352 5.72 3.79 -26.08
C LYS A 352 4.93 2.93 -25.10
N PRO A 353 3.93 3.50 -24.40
CA PRO A 353 2.98 2.72 -23.61
C PRO A 353 2.37 1.58 -24.43
N HIS A 354 2.28 0.39 -23.83
CA HIS A 354 1.57 -0.74 -24.40
C HIS A 354 0.11 -0.66 -23.97
N LEU A 355 -0.75 -0.20 -24.87
CA LEU A 355 -2.19 -0.16 -24.64
C LEU A 355 -2.78 -1.57 -24.74
N MET A 356 -3.33 -2.04 -23.63
CA MET A 356 -4.02 -3.32 -23.56
C MET A 356 -5.37 -3.29 -24.29
N SER A 357 -5.73 -4.37 -24.98
CA SER A 357 -7.09 -4.54 -25.50
C SER A 357 -7.47 -6.00 -25.53
N GLN A 358 -8.70 -6.28 -25.10
CA GLN A 358 -9.36 -7.56 -25.35
C GLN A 358 -9.58 -7.78 -26.85
N ASP A 359 -9.87 -9.02 -27.22
CA ASP A 359 -10.40 -9.36 -28.55
C ASP A 359 -11.81 -8.80 -28.71
N ILE A 360 -12.15 -8.35 -29.92
CA ILE A 360 -13.48 -7.84 -30.22
C ILE A 360 -14.47 -9.02 -30.13
N PRO A 361 -15.49 -8.99 -29.25
CA PRO A 361 -16.47 -10.06 -29.17
C PRO A 361 -17.24 -10.22 -30.49
N ASP A 362 -17.55 -11.44 -30.92
CA ASP A 362 -18.30 -11.69 -32.17
C ASP A 362 -19.69 -11.03 -32.17
N ASP A 363 -20.27 -10.79 -30.99
CA ASP A 363 -21.58 -10.19 -30.77
C ASP A 363 -21.51 -8.78 -30.17
N TRP A 364 -20.37 -8.10 -30.30
CA TRP A 364 -20.12 -6.78 -29.70
C TRP A 364 -21.18 -5.73 -30.05
N ASP A 365 -21.81 -5.84 -31.22
CA ASP A 365 -22.84 -4.93 -31.72
C ASP A 365 -24.26 -5.51 -31.73
N LYS A 366 -24.47 -6.74 -31.24
CA LYS A 366 -25.76 -7.41 -31.30
C LYS A 366 -26.81 -6.79 -30.37
N ASN A 367 -26.38 -6.31 -29.22
CA ASN A 367 -27.25 -5.73 -28.20
C ASN A 367 -27.44 -4.21 -28.40
N PRO A 368 -28.48 -3.61 -27.78
CA PRO A 368 -28.69 -2.16 -27.83
C PRO A 368 -27.49 -1.36 -27.30
N VAL A 369 -26.88 -1.81 -26.20
CA VAL A 369 -25.60 -1.29 -25.70
C VAL A 369 -24.46 -2.04 -26.39
N LYS A 370 -23.61 -1.31 -27.12
CA LYS A 370 -22.45 -1.86 -27.82
C LYS A 370 -21.30 -2.13 -26.85
N VAL A 371 -20.56 -3.20 -27.09
CA VAL A 371 -19.37 -3.54 -26.30
C VAL A 371 -18.14 -3.06 -27.05
N LEU A 372 -17.35 -2.20 -26.41
CA LEU A 372 -16.08 -1.72 -26.95
C LEU A 372 -14.92 -2.39 -26.22
N VAL A 373 -13.84 -2.53 -26.95
CA VAL A 373 -12.50 -2.93 -26.51
C VAL A 373 -11.51 -1.97 -27.17
N GLY A 374 -10.27 -1.91 -26.70
CA GLY A 374 -9.27 -0.97 -27.26
C GLY A 374 -9.11 -1.07 -28.79
N LYS A 375 -9.25 -2.27 -29.37
CA LYS A 375 -9.13 -2.56 -30.81
C LYS A 375 -10.21 -1.93 -31.69
N ASN A 376 -11.45 -1.78 -31.20
CA ASN A 376 -12.55 -1.17 -31.97
C ASN A 376 -13.00 0.19 -31.40
N PHE A 377 -12.44 0.61 -30.26
CA PHE A 377 -12.86 1.85 -29.60
C PHE A 377 -12.72 3.06 -30.51
N GLU A 378 -11.56 3.24 -31.15
CA GLU A 378 -11.30 4.45 -31.93
C GLU A 378 -12.19 4.56 -33.17
N GLU A 379 -12.41 3.45 -33.87
CA GLU A 379 -13.31 3.38 -35.03
C GLU A 379 -14.76 3.72 -34.65
N VAL A 380 -15.23 3.23 -33.49
CA VAL A 380 -16.63 3.43 -33.09
C VAL A 380 -16.83 4.78 -32.42
N ALA A 381 -16.03 5.11 -31.40
CA ALA A 381 -16.21 6.30 -30.58
C ALA A 381 -15.97 7.60 -31.36
N PHE A 382 -15.03 7.61 -32.31
CA PHE A 382 -14.72 8.79 -33.13
C PHE A 382 -15.30 8.71 -34.55
N ASP A 383 -16.35 7.92 -34.78
CA ASP A 383 -17.09 7.96 -36.06
C ASP A 383 -17.73 9.36 -36.24
N PRO A 384 -17.33 10.15 -37.26
CA PRO A 384 -17.81 11.51 -37.44
C PRO A 384 -19.33 11.60 -37.72
N ALA A 385 -19.98 10.48 -38.04
CA ALA A 385 -21.43 10.42 -38.27
C ALA A 385 -22.24 10.07 -37.00
N LYS A 386 -21.59 9.76 -35.87
CA LYS A 386 -22.24 9.21 -34.69
C LYS A 386 -21.94 10.04 -33.44
N ASN A 387 -22.95 10.16 -32.60
CA ASN A 387 -22.81 10.65 -31.24
C ASN A 387 -22.71 9.43 -30.33
N VAL A 388 -21.56 9.20 -29.73
CA VAL A 388 -21.29 7.96 -29.00
C VAL A 388 -21.18 8.27 -27.52
N PHE A 389 -21.96 7.59 -26.70
CA PHE A 389 -21.92 7.74 -25.25
C PHE A 389 -21.44 6.45 -24.61
N VAL A 390 -20.28 6.52 -23.94
CA VAL A 390 -19.55 5.34 -23.48
C VAL A 390 -19.49 5.33 -21.96
N GLU A 391 -19.87 4.19 -21.37
CA GLU A 391 -19.58 3.85 -19.98
C GLU A 391 -18.24 3.12 -19.88
N PHE A 392 -17.30 3.70 -19.14
CA PHE A 392 -16.05 3.07 -18.73
C PHE A 392 -16.19 2.49 -17.33
N TYR A 393 -16.10 1.16 -17.22
CA TYR A 393 -16.41 0.44 -15.99
C TYR A 393 -15.33 -0.56 -15.56
N ALA A 394 -15.46 -1.04 -14.33
CA ALA A 394 -14.70 -2.17 -13.79
C ALA A 394 -15.67 -3.29 -13.32
N PRO A 395 -15.42 -4.58 -13.65
CA PRO A 395 -16.36 -5.68 -13.34
C PRO A 395 -16.67 -5.87 -11.85
N TRP A 396 -15.74 -5.48 -10.97
CA TRP A 396 -15.89 -5.58 -9.52
C TRP A 396 -16.51 -4.35 -8.86
N CYS A 397 -16.65 -3.23 -9.57
CA CYS A 397 -17.14 -1.98 -8.99
C CYS A 397 -18.64 -2.06 -8.66
N GLY A 398 -18.98 -1.76 -7.39
CA GLY A 398 -20.37 -1.74 -6.93
C GLY A 398 -21.23 -0.69 -7.62
N HIS A 399 -20.70 0.52 -7.85
CA HIS A 399 -21.41 1.60 -8.54
C HIS A 399 -21.68 1.28 -10.01
N CYS A 400 -20.75 0.62 -10.70
CA CYS A 400 -20.98 0.14 -12.08
C CYS A 400 -22.10 -0.89 -12.13
N LYS A 401 -22.15 -1.83 -11.18
CA LYS A 401 -23.22 -2.83 -11.09
C LYS A 401 -24.59 -2.19 -10.84
N GLN A 402 -24.64 -1.10 -10.07
CA GLN A 402 -25.88 -0.34 -9.85
C GLN A 402 -26.31 0.43 -11.09
N LEU A 403 -25.37 0.93 -11.90
CA LEU A 403 -25.64 1.68 -13.13
C LEU A 403 -26.08 0.78 -14.29
N ALA A 404 -25.57 -0.46 -14.38
CA ALA A 404 -25.78 -1.34 -15.52
C ALA A 404 -27.25 -1.50 -15.97
N PRO A 405 -28.25 -1.68 -15.09
CA PRO A 405 -29.66 -1.78 -15.52
C PRO A 405 -30.18 -0.49 -16.16
N ILE A 406 -29.72 0.68 -15.69
CA ILE A 406 -30.11 1.99 -16.22
C ILE A 406 -29.44 2.21 -17.58
N TRP A 407 -28.19 1.80 -17.72
CA TRP A 407 -27.44 1.87 -18.98
C TRP A 407 -28.05 0.99 -20.07
N ASP A 408 -28.49 -0.23 -19.71
CA ASP A 408 -29.19 -1.12 -20.63
C ASP A 408 -30.54 -0.51 -21.10
N GLN A 409 -31.29 0.14 -20.19
CA GLN A 409 -32.50 0.87 -20.55
C GLN A 409 -32.22 2.05 -21.50
N LEU A 410 -31.12 2.76 -21.30
CA LEU A 410 -30.70 3.84 -22.18
C LEU A 410 -30.38 3.31 -23.58
N GLY A 411 -29.61 2.22 -23.68
CA GLY A 411 -29.34 1.55 -24.95
C GLY A 411 -30.63 1.14 -25.67
N GLU A 412 -31.56 0.51 -24.96
CA GLU A 412 -32.86 0.10 -25.52
C GLU A 412 -33.67 1.29 -26.04
N LYS A 413 -33.63 2.43 -25.34
CA LYS A 413 -34.34 3.66 -25.75
C LYS A 413 -33.78 4.27 -27.04
N PHE A 414 -32.47 4.20 -27.26
CA PHE A 414 -31.79 4.84 -28.38
C PHE A 414 -31.42 3.89 -29.53
N LYS A 415 -31.72 2.60 -29.44
CA LYS A 415 -31.35 1.57 -30.44
C LYS A 415 -31.75 1.88 -31.89
N ASP A 416 -32.85 2.60 -32.09
CA ASP A 416 -33.40 2.93 -33.42
C ASP A 416 -32.95 4.32 -33.91
N LYS A 417 -32.14 5.07 -33.13
CA LYS A 417 -31.61 6.38 -33.50
C LYS A 417 -30.30 6.23 -34.25
N ALA A 418 -30.33 6.43 -35.56
CA ALA A 418 -29.19 6.19 -36.44
C ALA A 418 -27.92 6.99 -36.12
N ASN A 419 -28.02 8.12 -35.42
CA ASN A 419 -26.90 9.00 -35.09
C ASN A 419 -26.46 8.94 -33.61
N ILE A 420 -27.02 8.04 -32.80
CA ILE A 420 -26.68 7.87 -31.37
C ILE A 420 -26.26 6.42 -31.14
N VAL A 421 -25.14 6.22 -30.46
CA VAL A 421 -24.64 4.91 -30.04
C VAL A 421 -24.43 4.95 -28.53
N VAL A 422 -25.04 4.00 -27.82
CA VAL A 422 -24.77 3.77 -26.39
C VAL A 422 -23.84 2.57 -26.30
N ALA A 423 -22.73 2.74 -25.60
CA ALA A 423 -21.67 1.74 -25.54
C ALA A 423 -21.10 1.60 -24.13
N LYS A 424 -20.34 0.52 -23.90
CA LYS A 424 -19.58 0.29 -22.67
C LYS A 424 -18.24 -0.36 -22.96
N MET A 425 -17.25 -0.06 -22.14
CA MET A 425 -15.91 -0.61 -22.21
C MET A 425 -15.41 -0.98 -20.82
N ASP A 426 -14.89 -2.19 -20.68
CA ASP A 426 -14.17 -2.60 -19.46
C ASP A 426 -12.78 -1.95 -19.48
N SER A 427 -12.60 -0.88 -18.70
CA SER A 427 -11.35 -0.12 -18.62
C SER A 427 -10.28 -0.81 -17.78
N THR A 428 -10.60 -1.94 -17.14
CA THR A 428 -9.60 -2.75 -16.44
C THR A 428 -8.91 -3.72 -17.39
N ALA A 429 -9.61 -4.07 -18.47
CA ALA A 429 -9.16 -4.99 -19.50
C ALA A 429 -8.73 -4.30 -20.81
N ASN A 430 -8.93 -2.99 -20.92
CA ASN A 430 -8.66 -2.19 -22.11
C ASN A 430 -8.11 -0.80 -21.74
N GLU A 431 -7.05 -0.38 -22.43
CA GLU A 431 -6.41 0.94 -22.29
C GLU A 431 -6.51 1.68 -23.62
N ILE A 432 -6.82 2.97 -23.58
CA ILE A 432 -6.98 3.82 -24.77
C ILE A 432 -6.28 5.16 -24.56
N GLU A 433 -5.51 5.61 -25.54
CA GLU A 433 -4.71 6.85 -25.43
C GLU A 433 -5.58 8.10 -25.30
N ALA A 434 -6.71 8.13 -26.01
CA ALA A 434 -7.57 9.30 -26.10
C ALA A 434 -8.43 9.55 -24.83
N VAL A 435 -8.46 8.62 -23.88
CA VAL A 435 -9.32 8.73 -22.70
C VAL A 435 -8.61 8.17 -21.48
N LYS A 436 -8.40 9.05 -20.49
CA LYS A 436 -7.97 8.66 -19.16
C LYS A 436 -9.17 8.41 -18.27
N VAL A 437 -9.13 7.30 -17.52
CA VAL A 437 -10.21 6.86 -16.63
C VAL A 437 -9.65 6.67 -15.22
N HIS A 438 -9.89 7.64 -14.34
CA HIS A 438 -9.36 7.63 -12.97
C HIS A 438 -10.35 7.06 -11.94
N SER A 439 -11.64 6.95 -12.30
CA SER A 439 -12.69 6.42 -11.41
C SER A 439 -13.74 5.62 -12.17
N PHE A 440 -14.46 4.74 -11.47
CA PHE A 440 -15.48 3.88 -12.08
C PHE A 440 -16.86 4.06 -11.41
N PRO A 441 -17.95 4.21 -12.19
CA PRO A 441 -17.97 4.38 -13.65
C PRO A 441 -17.57 5.82 -14.05
N THR A 442 -16.86 5.95 -15.17
CA THR A 442 -16.63 7.22 -15.88
C THR A 442 -17.47 7.22 -17.15
N LEU A 443 -18.16 8.33 -17.45
CA LEU A 443 -19.09 8.45 -18.56
C LEU A 443 -18.62 9.57 -19.48
N LYS A 444 -18.30 9.26 -20.73
CA LYS A 444 -17.86 10.27 -21.72
C LYS A 444 -18.66 10.18 -23.00
N PHE A 445 -18.88 11.34 -23.60
CA PHE A 445 -19.61 11.53 -24.84
C PHE A 445 -18.69 12.03 -25.93
N PHE A 446 -18.70 11.33 -27.05
CA PHE A 446 -17.92 11.60 -28.25
C PHE A 446 -18.90 12.15 -29.28
N ALA A 447 -18.80 13.46 -29.53
CA ALA A 447 -19.74 14.15 -30.41
C ALA A 447 -19.44 13.82 -31.89
N ALA A 448 -20.50 13.74 -32.69
CA ALA A 448 -20.36 13.58 -34.13
C ALA A 448 -19.63 14.79 -34.74
N GLY A 449 -18.56 14.55 -35.49
CA GLY A 449 -17.77 15.58 -36.15
C GLY A 449 -16.30 15.17 -36.31
N ASP A 450 -15.56 15.95 -37.09
CA ASP A 450 -14.13 15.70 -37.35
C ASP A 450 -13.22 16.24 -36.23
N ASP A 451 -13.77 16.95 -35.25
CA ASP A 451 -13.04 17.63 -34.17
C ASP A 451 -12.69 16.70 -32.99
N ARG A 452 -13.06 15.42 -33.07
CA ARG A 452 -12.84 14.39 -32.02
C ARG A 452 -13.23 14.87 -30.63
N LYS A 453 -14.29 15.67 -30.54
CA LYS A 453 -14.69 16.33 -29.31
C LYS A 453 -15.21 15.34 -28.27
N VAL A 454 -14.59 15.36 -27.09
CA VAL A 454 -14.98 14.56 -25.92
C VAL A 454 -15.60 15.47 -24.85
N ILE A 455 -16.71 15.03 -24.27
CA ILE A 455 -17.45 15.74 -23.23
C ILE A 455 -17.64 14.79 -22.05
N ASP A 456 -17.25 15.22 -20.86
CA ASP A 456 -17.47 14.47 -19.63
C ASP A 456 -18.91 14.65 -19.15
N TYR A 457 -19.53 13.55 -18.72
CA TYR A 457 -20.85 13.60 -18.13
C TYR A 457 -20.77 13.63 -16.60
N ASN A 458 -21.12 14.78 -16.04
CA ASN A 458 -21.13 15.03 -14.60
C ASN A 458 -22.56 15.19 -14.04
N GLY A 459 -23.58 14.92 -14.86
CA GLY A 459 -24.98 14.97 -14.45
C GLY A 459 -25.44 13.76 -13.61
N GLU A 460 -26.72 13.74 -13.26
CA GLU A 460 -27.32 12.65 -12.49
C GLU A 460 -27.27 11.31 -13.25
N ARG A 461 -26.91 10.22 -12.57
CA ARG A 461 -26.81 8.88 -13.17
C ARG A 461 -28.18 8.19 -13.25
N THR A 462 -29.14 8.85 -13.90
CA THR A 462 -30.52 8.42 -14.09
C THR A 462 -30.88 8.36 -15.58
N LEU A 463 -31.87 7.53 -15.96
CA LEU A 463 -32.32 7.42 -17.35
C LEU A 463 -32.75 8.78 -17.93
N ASP A 464 -33.40 9.61 -17.12
CA ASP A 464 -33.86 10.94 -17.51
C ASP A 464 -32.70 11.91 -17.71
N GLY A 465 -31.71 11.90 -16.81
CA GLY A 465 -30.48 12.70 -16.95
C GLY A 465 -29.74 12.38 -18.24
N PHE A 466 -29.50 11.09 -18.50
CA PHE A 466 -28.85 10.64 -19.73
C PHE A 466 -29.64 10.98 -21.00
N THR A 467 -30.98 10.85 -20.95
CA THR A 467 -31.84 11.19 -22.08
C THR A 467 -31.69 12.67 -22.44
N LYS A 468 -31.81 13.56 -21.46
CA LYS A 468 -31.70 15.02 -21.67
C LYS A 468 -30.33 15.38 -22.24
N PHE A 469 -29.28 14.80 -21.68
CA PHE A 469 -27.91 15.01 -22.15
C PHE A 469 -27.73 14.60 -23.61
N LEU A 470 -28.16 13.40 -24.00
CA LEU A 470 -28.09 12.92 -25.39
C LEU A 470 -28.94 13.76 -26.35
N GLU A 471 -30.17 14.10 -25.98
CA GLU A 471 -31.08 14.89 -26.81
C GLU A 471 -30.60 16.34 -26.99
N SER A 472 -29.87 16.88 -26.01
CA SER A 472 -29.24 18.20 -26.10
C SER A 472 -27.95 18.22 -26.93
N GLY A 473 -27.46 17.05 -27.37
CA GLY A 473 -26.18 16.90 -28.04
C GLY A 473 -24.98 17.12 -27.13
N GLY A 474 -25.10 16.71 -25.86
CA GLY A 474 -24.02 16.79 -24.87
C GLY A 474 -23.91 18.12 -24.12
N LYS A 475 -24.97 18.94 -24.08
CA LYS A 475 -24.97 20.27 -23.44
C LYS A 475 -25.49 20.25 -22.01
N GLU A 476 -26.63 19.58 -21.78
CA GLU A 476 -27.26 19.54 -20.45
C GLU A 476 -26.68 18.41 -19.59
N GLY A 477 -25.85 18.77 -18.60
CA GLY A 477 -25.12 17.80 -17.75
C GLY A 477 -23.70 17.47 -18.24
N GLY A 478 -23.25 18.13 -19.31
CA GLY A 478 -21.88 18.02 -19.83
C GLY A 478 -20.94 19.05 -19.23
N ALA A 479 -19.70 18.62 -18.96
CA ALA A 479 -18.56 19.49 -18.74
C ALA A 479 -17.53 19.25 -19.87
N PRO A 480 -16.74 20.27 -20.27
CA PRO A 480 -15.58 20.00 -21.13
C PRO A 480 -14.70 18.94 -20.45
N ALA A 481 -14.13 18.02 -21.25
CA ALA A 481 -13.15 17.07 -20.74
C ALA A 481 -12.02 17.86 -20.07
N ARG A 482 -11.73 17.56 -18.80
CA ARG A 482 -10.65 18.23 -18.06
C ARG A 482 -9.30 17.73 -18.61
N ASP A 483 -8.42 18.66 -18.97
CA ASP A 483 -6.99 18.41 -19.16
C ASP A 483 -6.29 18.65 -17.81
N ASP A 484 -5.32 17.79 -17.46
CA ASP A 484 -4.76 17.58 -16.11
C ASP A 484 -3.96 18.76 -15.49
N GLU A 485 -4.08 20.01 -15.96
CA GLU A 485 -3.33 21.15 -15.38
C GLU A 485 -4.07 21.91 -14.26
N ASP A 486 -5.37 21.65 -14.02
CA ASP A 486 -6.19 22.45 -13.09
C ASP A 486 -6.82 21.62 -11.94
N GLU A 487 -6.04 20.81 -11.23
CA GLU A 487 -6.45 20.28 -9.91
C GLU A 487 -5.90 21.16 -8.77
N GLU A 488 -6.51 22.34 -8.57
CA GLU A 488 -6.60 22.92 -7.22
C GLU A 488 -7.92 22.43 -6.59
N SER A 489 -7.80 22.00 -5.33
CA SER A 489 -8.82 21.37 -4.51
C SER A 489 -10.14 22.13 -4.46
N ASP A 490 -11.20 21.55 -5.03
CA ASP A 490 -12.57 21.87 -4.64
C ASP A 490 -13.13 20.69 -3.81
N ASP A 491 -12.75 20.67 -2.53
CA ASP A 491 -13.56 20.06 -1.48
C ASP A 491 -14.88 20.82 -1.44
N LEU A 492 -15.92 20.25 -2.06
CA LEU A 492 -17.28 20.72 -1.89
C LEU A 492 -17.76 20.35 -0.48
N ASP A 493 -17.60 21.31 0.43
CA ASP A 493 -18.34 21.45 1.69
C ASP A 493 -19.84 21.26 1.43
N LEU A 494 -20.33 20.05 1.67
CA LEU A 494 -21.74 19.75 1.86
C LEU A 494 -21.94 19.49 3.34
N ASP A 495 -22.02 20.55 4.15
CA ASP A 495 -22.69 20.56 5.46
C ASP A 495 -22.79 22.00 5.98
N ALA A 496 -23.89 22.71 5.66
CA ALA A 496 -24.43 23.80 6.48
C ALA A 496 -25.77 24.31 5.91
N GLU A 497 -26.87 23.59 6.15
CA GLU A 497 -28.19 24.22 6.26
C GLU A 497 -29.01 23.50 7.34
N GLU A 498 -28.80 23.85 8.61
CA GLU A 498 -29.88 23.86 9.60
C GLU A 498 -29.70 25.05 10.55
N ASP A 499 -30.75 25.88 10.55
CA ASP A 499 -31.31 26.67 11.65
C ASP A 499 -30.55 27.90 12.17
N ASP A 500 -31.05 29.08 11.76
CA ASP A 500 -31.28 30.19 12.69
C ASP A 500 -32.24 31.21 12.05
N SER A 501 -33.51 31.19 12.47
CA SER A 501 -34.47 32.26 12.19
C SER A 501 -35.02 32.83 13.49
N ASP A 502 -34.16 33.56 14.20
CA ASP A 502 -34.56 34.52 15.24
C ASP A 502 -34.21 35.94 14.78
N VAL A 503 -35.20 36.68 14.28
CA VAL A 503 -35.24 38.14 14.40
C VAL A 503 -36.65 38.56 14.81
N GLU A 504 -36.69 39.07 16.04
CA GLU A 504 -37.80 39.71 16.73
C GLU A 504 -38.31 41.01 16.07
N GLU A 505 -39.58 41.29 16.41
CA GLU A 505 -40.23 42.59 16.62
C GLU A 505 -40.66 43.46 15.43
N GLY A 506 -41.97 43.77 15.41
CA GLY A 506 -42.49 44.99 14.79
C GLY A 506 -43.98 45.05 14.49
N HIS A 507 -44.78 45.34 15.54
CA HIS A 507 -45.96 46.23 15.52
C HIS A 507 -47.29 45.87 14.78
N ASP A 508 -48.33 45.90 15.62
CA ASP A 508 -49.61 46.63 15.50
C ASP A 508 -50.87 46.06 14.81
N GLU A 509 -51.92 46.07 15.66
CA GLU A 509 -53.31 46.52 15.41
C GLU A 509 -54.26 45.67 14.54
N LEU A 510 -55.12 44.86 15.18
CA LEU A 510 -56.51 45.19 15.56
C LEU A 510 -57.32 43.95 15.95
#